data_AF-A0A6A7K485-F1
#
_entry.id   AF-A0A6A7K485-F1
#
_cell.length_a   1.000
_cell.length_b   1.000
_cell.length_c   1.000
_cell.angle_alpha   90.00
_cell.angle_beta   90.00
_cell.angle_gamma   90.00
#
_symmetry.space_group_name_H-M   'P 1'
#
loop_
_entity.id
_entity.type
_entity.pdbx_description
1 polymer ?
#
loop_
_entity_poly.entity_id
_entity_poly.type
_entity_poly.pdbx_seq_one_letter_code
_entity_poly.pdbx_strand_id
1 'polypeptide(L)'
;MTIKAQEDINIYPTQGTYNYSNGEQHEVDSSENWDGKINADVIKSGTVTLPIEHLSSTSSIRNIRMKFEGYDQDEDDDSLDKDFDFTVDLK
;
A
#
# COMPACT_ATOMS: atom_id res chain seq x y z
N MET A 1 7.02 0.43 -4.84
CA MET A 1 6.34 1.68 -4.44
C MET A 1 7.40 2.66 -3.94
N THR A 2 7.20 3.96 -4.20
CA THR A 2 8.08 5.02 -3.71
C THR A 2 7.22 6.11 -3.08
N ILE A 3 7.61 6.55 -1.88
CA ILE A 3 6.91 7.56 -1.11
C ILE A 3 7.89 8.68 -0.83
N LYS A 4 7.46 9.92 -1.09
CA LYS A 4 8.16 11.13 -0.69
C LYS A 4 7.33 11.82 0.39
N ALA A 5 7.88 11.91 1.59
CA ALA A 5 7.24 12.61 2.69
C ALA A 5 7.52 14.11 2.61
N GLN A 6 6.49 14.94 2.83
CA GLN A 6 6.65 16.39 2.98
C GLN A 6 6.74 16.79 4.46
N GLU A 7 6.24 15.94 5.35
CA GLU A 7 6.19 16.08 6.81
C GLU A 7 6.57 14.74 7.44
N ASP A 8 6.73 14.68 8.76
CA ASP A 8 7.04 13.43 9.45
C ASP A 8 5.78 12.54 9.48
N ILE A 9 5.80 11.43 8.74
CA ILE A 9 4.63 10.53 8.60
C ILE A 9 4.96 9.10 8.99
N ASN A 10 3.94 8.34 9.36
CA ASN A 10 3.91 6.89 9.22
C ASN A 10 3.03 6.49 8.05
N ILE A 11 3.38 5.40 7.36
CA ILE A 11 2.59 4.86 6.25
C ILE A 11 2.71 3.35 6.22
N TYR A 12 1.63 2.61 5.93
CA TYR A 12 1.63 1.14 6.05
C TYR A 12 1.08 0.40 4.83
N PRO A 13 1.69 0.51 3.64
CA PRO A 13 1.24 -0.24 2.48
C PRO A 13 1.38 -1.76 2.67
N THR A 14 2.30 -2.24 3.51
CA THR A 14 2.45 -3.68 3.76
C THR A 14 1.36 -4.24 4.66
N GLN A 15 0.58 -3.38 5.32
CA GLN A 15 -0.56 -3.77 6.17
C GLN A 15 -1.92 -3.48 5.48
N GLY A 16 -1.89 -3.10 4.21
CA GLY A 16 -3.07 -2.77 3.43
C GLY A 16 -3.89 -3.99 3.00
N THR A 17 -5.09 -3.71 2.48
CA THR A 17 -5.96 -4.68 1.82
C THR A 17 -5.94 -4.48 0.31
N TYR A 18 -5.86 -5.56 -0.44
CA TYR A 18 -5.70 -5.55 -1.88
C TYR A 18 -6.76 -6.39 -2.55
N ASN A 19 -7.47 -5.82 -3.53
CA ASN A 19 -8.53 -6.51 -4.27
C ASN A 19 -8.15 -6.64 -5.73
N TYR A 20 -8.26 -7.84 -6.27
CA TYR A 20 -8.06 -8.13 -7.69
C TYR A 20 -9.39 -8.04 -8.44
N SER A 21 -9.33 -7.70 -9.73
CA SER A 21 -10.53 -7.65 -10.57
C SER A 21 -11.24 -9.00 -10.76
N ASN A 22 -10.60 -10.12 -10.38
CA ASN A 22 -11.20 -11.45 -10.38
C ASN A 22 -12.05 -11.72 -9.11
N GLY A 23 -12.12 -10.77 -8.17
CA GLY A 23 -12.91 -10.84 -6.95
C GLY A 23 -12.15 -11.34 -5.72
N GLU A 24 -10.87 -11.71 -5.86
CA GLU A 24 -10.02 -12.08 -4.73
C GLU A 24 -9.62 -10.84 -3.91
N GLN A 25 -9.57 -11.02 -2.59
CA GLN A 25 -9.03 -10.06 -1.63
C GLN A 25 -7.86 -10.69 -0.88
N HIS A 26 -6.75 -9.98 -0.76
CA HIS A 26 -5.53 -10.45 -0.11
C HIS A 26 -4.90 -9.39 0.78
N GLU A 27 -4.18 -9.88 1.78
CA GLU A 27 -3.18 -9.13 2.52
C GLU A 27 -1.80 -9.33 1.87
N VAL A 28 -0.81 -8.57 2.33
CA VAL A 28 0.54 -8.61 1.77
C VAL A 28 1.29 -9.84 2.28
N ASP A 29 1.88 -10.60 1.35
CA ASP A 29 2.79 -11.72 1.64
C ASP A 29 4.24 -11.27 1.42
N SER A 30 4.72 -10.37 2.29
CA SER A 30 6.07 -9.82 2.21
C SER A 30 6.76 -9.88 3.57
N SER A 31 8.03 -10.28 3.55
CA SER A 31 8.93 -10.12 4.71
C SER A 31 9.64 -8.76 4.72
N GLU A 32 9.41 -7.89 3.72
CA GLU A 32 9.96 -6.53 3.72
C GLU A 32 9.20 -5.65 4.70
N ASN A 33 9.93 -5.09 5.68
CA ASN A 33 9.43 -4.07 6.60
C ASN A 33 10.02 -2.70 6.20
N TRP A 34 9.62 -2.21 5.02
CA TRP A 34 10.05 -0.91 4.52
C TRP A 34 9.09 0.21 4.91
N ASP A 35 7.89 -0.09 5.37
CA ASP A 35 6.89 0.92 5.71
C ASP A 35 7.14 1.50 7.12
N GLY A 36 6.14 2.10 7.76
CA GLY A 36 6.29 2.83 9.01
C GLY A 36 6.88 4.24 8.84
N LYS A 37 7.71 4.67 9.80
CA LYS A 37 8.22 6.04 9.88
C LYS A 37 9.00 6.48 8.63
N ILE A 38 8.67 7.65 8.14
CA ILE A 38 9.36 8.42 7.10
C ILE A 38 9.45 9.87 7.58
N ASN A 39 10.66 10.39 7.74
CA ASN A 39 10.85 11.78 8.15
C ASN A 39 10.57 12.74 6.99
N ALA A 40 10.27 14.00 7.30
CA ALA A 40 10.09 15.07 6.35
C ALA A 40 11.23 15.13 5.32
N ASP A 41 10.86 15.39 4.06
CA ASP A 41 11.74 15.44 2.89
C ASP A 41 12.49 14.14 2.52
N VAL A 42 12.25 13.03 3.23
CA VAL A 42 12.83 11.72 2.91
C VAL A 42 12.03 10.99 1.83
N ILE A 43 12.75 10.30 0.96
CA ILE A 43 12.19 9.35 -0.01
C ILE A 43 12.47 7.93 0.48
N LYS A 44 11.41 7.14 0.65
CA LYS A 44 11.50 5.70 0.98
C LYS A 44 10.89 4.89 -0.15
N SER A 45 11.51 3.76 -0.49
CA SER A 45 11.03 2.86 -1.52
C SER A 45 11.09 1.42 -1.04
N GLY A 46 10.13 0.62 -1.48
CA GLY A 46 10.09 -0.82 -1.21
C GLY A 46 9.01 -1.52 -2.02
N THR A 47 8.85 -2.81 -1.79
CA THR A 47 7.94 -3.66 -2.55
C THR A 47 6.75 -4.07 -1.69
N VAL A 48 5.60 -4.22 -2.35
CA VAL A 48 4.43 -4.89 -1.78
C VAL A 48 4.23 -6.14 -2.62
N THR A 49 4.32 -7.30 -1.98
CA THR A 49 4.16 -8.61 -2.62
C THR A 49 2.79 -9.15 -2.26
N LEU A 50 2.00 -9.49 -3.28
CA LEU A 50 0.63 -9.97 -3.09
C LEU A 50 0.50 -11.38 -3.68
N PRO A 51 -0.02 -12.36 -2.93
CA PRO A 51 -0.27 -13.69 -3.46
C PRO A 51 -1.50 -13.68 -4.38
N ILE A 52 -1.50 -14.57 -5.38
CA ILE A 52 -2.68 -14.80 -6.23
C ILE A 52 -3.03 -16.28 -6.10
N GLU A 53 -4.22 -16.58 -5.57
CA GLU A 53 -4.63 -17.96 -5.32
C GLU A 53 -5.33 -18.58 -6.54
N HIS A 54 -6.14 -17.81 -7.28
CA HIS A 54 -6.90 -18.31 -8.42
C HIS A 54 -6.61 -17.54 -9.70
N LEU A 55 -5.58 -17.99 -10.40
CA LEU A 55 -5.19 -17.46 -11.71
C LEU A 55 -5.54 -18.43 -12.84
N SER A 56 -6.60 -18.15 -13.57
CA SER A 56 -6.93 -18.92 -14.79
C SER A 56 -6.07 -18.51 -16.00
N SER A 57 -5.69 -17.23 -16.07
CA SER A 57 -4.80 -16.62 -17.05
C SER A 57 -4.23 -15.35 -16.45
N THR A 58 -3.04 -14.90 -16.84
CA THR A 58 -2.52 -13.59 -16.41
C THR A 58 -3.45 -12.44 -16.78
N SER A 59 -4.21 -12.58 -17.86
CA SER A 59 -5.22 -11.59 -18.30
C SER A 59 -6.50 -11.58 -17.46
N SER A 60 -6.68 -12.49 -16.50
CA SER A 60 -7.87 -12.51 -15.64
C SER A 60 -7.82 -11.43 -14.55
N ILE A 61 -6.63 -10.95 -14.21
CA ILE A 61 -6.43 -9.81 -13.33
C ILE A 61 -6.14 -8.58 -14.19
N ARG A 62 -7.13 -7.70 -14.27
CA ARG A 62 -7.13 -6.47 -15.07
C ARG A 62 -6.79 -5.25 -14.24
N ASN A 63 -7.01 -5.30 -12.93
CA ASN A 63 -6.65 -4.24 -12.02
C ASN A 63 -6.43 -4.77 -10.60
N ILE A 64 -5.78 -3.94 -9.81
CA ILE A 64 -5.57 -4.11 -8.38
C ILE A 64 -6.06 -2.84 -7.70
N ARG A 65 -7.07 -2.96 -6.83
CA ARG A 65 -7.45 -1.88 -5.90
C ARG A 65 -6.66 -2.04 -4.61
N MET A 66 -5.95 -1.00 -4.22
CA MET A 66 -5.04 -0.95 -3.10
C MET A 66 -5.65 -0.03 -2.03
N LYS A 67 -5.77 -0.51 -0.80
CA LYS A 67 -6.21 0.27 0.36
C LYS A 67 -5.21 0.18 1.50
N PHE A 68 -4.73 1.31 2.00
CA PHE A 68 -3.85 1.37 3.17
C PHE A 68 -3.92 2.76 3.81
N GLU A 69 -3.33 2.88 5.00
CA GLU A 69 -3.41 4.07 5.83
C GLU A 69 -2.03 4.75 5.96
N GLY A 70 -2.05 6.05 6.19
CA GLY A 70 -0.92 6.83 6.67
C GLY A 70 -1.40 7.87 7.68
N TYR A 71 -0.53 8.26 8.59
CA TYR A 71 -0.84 9.11 9.73
C TYR A 71 0.39 9.93 10.14
N ASP A 72 0.20 10.91 11.01
CA ASP A 72 1.30 11.68 11.59
C ASP A 72 2.22 10.78 12.45
N GLN A 73 3.46 11.19 12.69
CA GLN A 73 4.31 10.52 13.68
C GLN A 73 3.97 10.87 15.13
N ASP A 74 3.32 12.01 15.35
CA ASP A 74 2.69 12.40 16.60
C ASP A 74 1.27 11.79 16.67
N GLU A 75 1.09 10.77 17.52
CA GLU A 75 -0.18 10.05 17.66
C GLU A 75 -1.31 10.91 18.27
N ASP A 76 -0.99 12.12 18.74
CA ASP A 76 -1.97 13.10 19.24
C ASP A 76 -2.40 14.10 18.13
N ASP A 77 -1.79 14.07 16.93
CA ASP A 77 -2.08 14.97 15.80
C ASP A 77 -2.63 14.21 14.57
N ASP A 78 -3.96 14.18 14.45
CA ASP A 78 -4.65 13.51 13.33
C ASP A 78 -4.66 14.36 12.03
N SER A 79 -3.96 15.50 11.96
CA SER A 79 -4.06 16.42 10.82
C SER A 79 -3.54 15.83 9.50
N LEU A 80 -2.67 14.82 9.58
CA LEU A 80 -2.11 14.10 8.42
C LEU A 80 -2.76 12.74 8.17
N ASP A 81 -3.77 12.36 8.95
CA ASP A 81 -4.46 11.08 8.80
C ASP A 81 -5.08 10.92 7.42
N LYS A 82 -4.74 9.82 6.76
CA LYS A 82 -5.15 9.57 5.39
C LYS A 82 -5.35 8.10 5.06
N ASP A 83 -6.57 7.82 4.61
CA ASP A 83 -6.88 6.60 3.86
C ASP A 83 -6.52 6.78 2.39
N PHE A 84 -5.65 5.90 1.90
CA PHE A 84 -5.38 5.75 0.47
C PHE A 84 -6.25 4.64 -0.10
N ASP A 85 -6.98 4.96 -1.16
CA ASP A 85 -7.81 4.01 -1.91
C ASP A 85 -7.71 4.33 -3.40
N PHE A 86 -6.95 3.50 -4.12
CA PHE A 86 -6.73 3.70 -5.54
C PHE A 86 -6.66 2.39 -6.30
N THR A 87 -6.91 2.45 -7.61
CA THR A 87 -6.90 1.29 -8.49
C THR A 87 -5.81 1.46 -9.53
N VAL A 88 -5.00 0.42 -9.71
CA VAL A 88 -3.99 0.32 -10.76
C VAL A 88 -4.51 -0.63 -11.83
N ASP A 89 -4.69 -0.13 -13.05
CA ASP A 89 -5.01 -0.97 -14.21
C ASP A 89 -3.77 -1.69 -14.73
N LEU A 90 -3.88 -3.00 -14.90
CA LEU A 90 -2.87 -3.87 -15.50
C LEU A 90 -3.19 -4.00 -17.00
N LYS A 91 -2.22 -3.63 -17.84
CA LYS A 91 -2.36 -3.72 -19.30
C LYS A 91 -2.07 -5.12 -19.83
#